data_AF-A0A7W1HM36-F1
#
_entry.id   AF-A0A7W1HM36-F1
#
_cell.length_a   1.000
_cell.length_b   1.000
_cell.length_c   1.000
_cell.angle_alpha   90.00
_cell.angle_beta   90.00
_cell.angle_gamma   90.00
#
_symmetry.space_group_name_H-M   'P 1'
#
loop_
_entity.id
_entity.type
_entity.pdbx_description
1 polymer ?
#
loop_
_entity_poly.entity_id
_entity_poly.type
_entity_poly.pdbx_seq_one_letter_code
_entity_poly.pdbx_strand_id
1 'polypeptide(L)'
;MAAIGLPFLVVGAAFLGGTTQRWSIALVLGCFSALLLLRPPRFSLGPALNTVALLFVALAAAAFLPARWFVLPPWRIALTKDFGVQLASTVTVQPWLTVEGMILLGAGLCWIYYVATLDASLRDIRLAARLYSAGIIALAALCLYLHYRGTALPFWHNERGFGPFPNRNQT
;
A
#
# COMPACT_ATOMS: atom_id res chain seq x y z
N MET A 1 -1.34 -8.41 -23.44
CA MET A 1 -0.94 -6.97 -23.29
C MET A 1 -1.16 -6.38 -21.90
N ALA A 2 -2.34 -6.50 -21.24
CA ALA A 2 -2.56 -5.88 -19.92
C ALA A 2 -1.56 -6.33 -18.83
N ALA A 3 -1.17 -7.61 -18.85
CA ALA A 3 -0.18 -8.16 -17.92
C ALA A 3 1.21 -7.51 -18.04
N ILE A 4 1.57 -6.97 -19.23
CA ILE A 4 2.89 -6.38 -19.50
C ILE A 4 3.05 -5.02 -18.81
N GLY A 5 1.95 -4.29 -18.56
CA GLY A 5 1.97 -3.00 -17.88
C GLY A 5 2.13 -3.08 -16.35
N LEU A 6 1.75 -4.22 -15.75
CA LEU A 6 1.73 -4.40 -14.28
C LEU A 6 3.10 -4.30 -13.62
N PRO A 7 4.17 -4.90 -14.18
CA PRO A 7 5.52 -4.74 -13.65
C PRO A 7 5.94 -3.27 -13.50
N PHE A 8 5.58 -2.42 -14.46
CA PHE A 8 5.95 -1.00 -14.43
C PHE A 8 5.22 -0.26 -13.30
N LEU A 9 3.95 -0.57 -13.05
CA LEU A 9 3.21 0.01 -11.94
C LEU A 9 3.81 -0.42 -10.59
N VAL A 10 4.17 -1.70 -10.44
CA VAL A 10 4.75 -2.22 -9.19
C VAL A 10 6.16 -1.68 -8.95
N VAL A 11 7.05 -1.76 -9.95
CA VAL A 11 8.42 -1.24 -9.85
C VAL A 11 8.40 0.29 -9.72
N GLY A 12 7.50 0.97 -10.44
CA GLY A 12 7.27 2.40 -10.32
C GLY A 12 6.84 2.80 -8.91
N ALA A 13 5.91 2.05 -8.29
CA ALA A 13 5.53 2.30 -6.91
C ALA A 13 6.71 2.18 -5.94
N ALA A 14 7.58 1.17 -6.11
CA ALA A 14 8.81 1.04 -5.32
C ALA A 14 9.79 2.20 -5.57
N PHE A 15 9.99 2.58 -6.83
CA PHE A 15 10.85 3.69 -7.23
C PHE A 15 10.39 5.04 -6.67
N LEU A 16 9.08 5.30 -6.61
CA LEU A 16 8.52 6.56 -6.08
C LEU A 16 8.59 6.67 -4.55
N GLY A 17 9.38 5.80 -3.89
CA GLY A 17 9.49 5.81 -2.43
C GLY A 17 8.43 4.99 -1.71
N GLY A 18 7.62 4.19 -2.42
CA GLY A 18 6.50 3.46 -1.81
C GLY A 18 5.49 4.39 -1.11
N THR A 19 5.07 4.01 0.10
CA THR A 19 4.06 4.71 0.92
C THR A 19 4.65 5.83 1.80
N THR A 20 5.77 6.43 1.38
CA THR A 20 6.49 7.42 2.19
C THR A 20 6.00 8.83 1.98
N GLN A 21 5.48 9.12 0.79
CA GLN A 21 4.96 10.41 0.41
C GLN A 21 3.50 10.29 -0.03
N ARG A 22 2.65 11.22 0.40
CA ARG A 22 1.21 11.16 0.06
C ARG A 22 0.97 11.36 -1.44
N TRP A 23 1.79 12.17 -2.10
CA TRP A 23 1.69 12.37 -3.55
C TRP A 23 2.06 11.11 -4.33
N SER A 24 3.03 10.30 -3.86
CA SER A 24 3.42 9.06 -4.54
C SER A 24 2.32 8.01 -4.40
N ILE A 25 1.71 7.90 -3.21
CA ILE A 25 0.52 7.07 -2.98
C ILE A 25 -0.61 7.48 -3.93
N ALA A 26 -0.94 8.78 -3.99
CA ALA A 26 -2.00 9.28 -4.85
C ALA A 26 -1.76 8.99 -6.34
N LEU A 27 -0.51 9.14 -6.81
CA LEU A 27 -0.14 8.83 -8.19
C LEU A 27 -0.30 7.34 -8.49
N VAL A 28 0.23 6.46 -7.64
CA VAL A 28 0.15 5.00 -7.83
C VAL A 28 -1.31 4.54 -7.78
N LEU A 29 -2.08 5.01 -6.81
CA LEU A 29 -3.50 4.69 -6.71
C LEU A 29 -4.28 5.25 -7.90
N GLY A 30 -4.01 6.48 -8.34
CA GLY A 30 -4.65 7.07 -9.51
C GLY A 30 -4.38 6.27 -10.80
N CYS A 31 -3.13 5.88 -11.04
CA CYS A 31 -2.77 5.01 -12.16
C CYS A 31 -3.46 3.64 -12.06
N PHE A 32 -3.51 3.06 -10.86
CA PHE A 32 -4.18 1.77 -10.65
C PHE A 32 -5.70 1.87 -10.83
N SER A 33 -6.35 2.93 -10.34
CA SER A 33 -7.76 3.18 -10.55
C SER A 33 -8.09 3.40 -12.03
N ALA A 34 -7.26 4.17 -12.75
CA ALA A 34 -7.41 4.32 -14.19
C ALA A 34 -7.29 2.99 -14.93
N LEU A 35 -6.35 2.12 -14.52
CA LEU A 35 -6.22 0.77 -15.05
C LEU A 35 -7.50 -0.04 -14.84
N LEU A 36 -8.09 -0.03 -13.64
CA LEU A 36 -9.33 -0.74 -13.32
C LEU A 36 -10.52 -0.22 -14.13
N LEU A 37 -10.61 1.09 -14.37
CA LEU A 37 -11.66 1.68 -15.19
C LEU A 37 -11.53 1.27 -16.68
N LEU A 38 -10.30 1.27 -17.20
CA LEU A 38 -10.03 0.90 -18.58
C LEU A 38 -10.15 -0.62 -18.81
N ARG A 39 -9.81 -1.41 -17.79
CA ARG A 39 -9.84 -2.88 -17.83
C ARG A 39 -10.34 -3.43 -16.50
N PRO A 40 -11.66 -3.52 -16.30
CA PRO A 40 -12.19 -4.13 -15.09
C PRO A 40 -11.91 -5.64 -15.04
N PRO A 41 -11.94 -6.25 -13.83
CA PRO A 41 -11.93 -7.70 -13.66
C PRO A 41 -12.95 -8.39 -14.58
N ARG A 42 -12.53 -9.45 -15.29
CA ARG A 42 -13.38 -10.10 -16.31
C ARG A 42 -14.40 -11.07 -15.73
N PHE A 43 -14.07 -11.68 -14.61
CA PHE A 43 -14.91 -12.67 -13.95
C PHE A 43 -14.81 -12.50 -12.44
N SER A 44 -15.80 -13.04 -11.73
CA SER A 44 -15.77 -13.05 -10.28
C SER A 44 -14.94 -14.22 -9.77
N LEU A 45 -14.19 -14.03 -8.69
CA LEU A 45 -13.48 -15.08 -7.96
C LEU A 45 -14.42 -16.01 -7.14
N GLY A 46 -15.72 -15.78 -7.23
CA GLY A 46 -16.74 -16.57 -6.54
C GLY A 46 -17.10 -16.04 -5.14
N PRO A 47 -18.23 -16.51 -4.57
CA PRO A 47 -18.80 -15.94 -3.35
C PRO A 47 -17.89 -16.09 -2.13
N ALA A 48 -17.12 -17.19 -2.05
CA ALA A 48 -16.20 -17.41 -0.93
C ALA A 48 -15.11 -16.34 -0.86
N LEU A 49 -14.35 -16.14 -1.95
CA LEU A 49 -13.27 -15.16 -2.00
C LEU A 49 -13.79 -13.72 -1.93
N ASN A 50 -14.94 -13.43 -2.54
CA ASN A 50 -15.60 -12.13 -2.41
C ASN A 50 -15.98 -11.84 -0.95
N THR A 51 -16.55 -12.83 -0.24
CA THR A 51 -16.91 -12.70 1.18
C THR A 51 -15.68 -12.46 2.05
N VAL A 52 -14.57 -13.16 1.79
CA VAL A 52 -13.30 -12.93 2.50
C VAL A 52 -12.80 -11.50 2.30
N ALA A 53 -12.81 -10.99 1.06
CA ALA A 53 -12.40 -9.62 0.78
C ALA A 53 -13.29 -8.59 1.52
N LEU A 54 -14.61 -8.79 1.52
CA LEU A 54 -15.55 -7.95 2.26
C LEU A 54 -15.32 -8.03 3.78
N LEU A 55 -14.99 -9.21 4.30
CA LEU A 55 -14.70 -9.39 5.72
C LEU A 55 -13.45 -8.62 6.15
N PHE A 56 -12.41 -8.56 5.32
CA PHE A 56 -11.23 -7.71 5.60
C PHE A 56 -11.60 -6.23 5.69
N VAL A 57 -12.46 -5.74 4.79
CA VAL A 57 -12.96 -4.36 4.83
C VAL A 57 -13.80 -4.11 6.08
N ALA A 58 -14.70 -5.04 6.42
CA ALA A 58 -15.54 -4.95 7.61
C ALA A 58 -14.71 -4.98 8.90
N LEU A 59 -13.67 -5.82 8.95
CA LEU A 59 -12.75 -5.90 10.08
C LEU A 59 -11.97 -4.59 10.24
N ALA A 60 -11.52 -3.98 9.13
CA ALA A 60 -10.88 -2.67 9.19
C ALA A 60 -11.86 -1.57 9.64
N ALA A 61 -13.12 -1.63 9.19
CA ALA A 61 -14.17 -0.71 9.63
C ALA A 61 -14.51 -0.84 11.12
N ALA A 62 -14.24 -2.00 11.74
CA ALA A 62 -14.42 -2.18 13.18
C ALA A 62 -13.56 -1.21 14.03
N ALA A 63 -12.50 -0.62 13.45
CA ALA A 63 -11.72 0.44 14.09
C ALA A 63 -12.56 1.69 14.43
N PHE A 64 -13.71 1.88 13.78
CA PHE A 64 -14.63 3.00 14.03
C PHE A 64 -15.73 2.67 15.05
N LEU A 65 -15.73 1.45 15.62
CA LEU A 65 -16.65 1.13 16.70
C LEU A 65 -16.33 1.95 17.95
N PRO A 66 -17.33 2.22 18.82
CA PRO A 66 -17.10 2.94 20.07
C PRO A 66 -16.04 2.25 20.94
N ALA A 67 -15.01 2.99 21.38
CA ALA A 67 -13.93 2.44 22.21
C ALA A 67 -14.47 1.83 23.52
N ARG A 68 -15.56 2.39 24.05
CA ARG A 68 -16.24 1.92 25.27
C ARG A 68 -16.81 0.50 25.18
N TRP A 69 -16.94 -0.06 23.98
CA TRP A 69 -17.35 -1.45 23.79
C TRP A 69 -16.21 -2.43 24.13
N PHE A 70 -14.98 -1.93 24.28
CA PHE A 70 -13.78 -2.73 24.51
C PHE A 70 -13.07 -2.31 25.80
N VAL A 71 -12.19 -3.18 26.29
CA VAL A 71 -11.29 -2.85 27.41
C VAL A 71 -10.30 -1.78 26.95
N LEU A 72 -10.33 -0.62 27.61
CA LEU A 72 -9.43 0.49 27.30
C LEU A 72 -8.01 0.16 27.78
N PRO A 73 -6.98 0.29 26.92
CA PRO A 73 -5.61 0.00 27.32
C PRO A 73 -5.07 1.08 28.29
N PRO A 74 -4.14 0.74 29.20
CA PRO A 74 -3.65 1.67 30.22
C PRO A 74 -3.11 2.99 29.68
N TRP A 75 -2.39 2.97 28.55
CA TRP A 75 -1.87 4.18 27.91
C TRP A 75 -2.97 5.15 27.50
N ARG A 76 -4.13 4.64 27.06
CA ARG A 76 -5.26 5.47 26.61
C ARG A 76 -5.96 6.12 27.80
N ILE A 77 -6.07 5.38 28.90
CA ILE A 77 -6.62 5.88 30.16
C ILE A 77 -5.72 6.98 30.71
N ALA A 78 -4.41 6.75 30.76
CA ALA A 78 -3.45 7.74 31.23
C ALA A 78 -3.54 9.03 30.39
N LEU A 79 -3.52 8.91 29.05
CA LEU A 79 -3.62 10.08 28.17
C LEU A 79 -4.92 10.88 28.38
N THR A 80 -6.06 10.23 28.53
CA THR A 80 -7.35 10.94 28.66
C THR A 80 -7.62 11.44 30.07
N LYS A 81 -7.31 10.65 31.10
CA LYS A 81 -7.60 10.97 32.50
C LYS A 81 -6.51 11.79 33.18
N ASP A 82 -5.24 11.43 32.98
CA ASP A 82 -4.12 12.02 33.70
C ASP A 82 -3.55 13.23 32.95
N PHE A 83 -3.52 13.17 31.61
CA PHE A 83 -2.99 14.24 30.75
C PHE A 83 -4.07 15.10 30.06
N GLY A 84 -5.36 14.76 30.22
CA GLY A 84 -6.47 15.53 29.65
C GLY A 84 -6.50 15.57 28.11
N VAL A 85 -5.81 14.65 27.44
CA VAL A 85 -5.74 14.60 25.98
C VAL A 85 -7.08 14.14 25.42
N GLN A 86 -7.65 14.94 24.53
CA GLN A 86 -8.87 14.57 23.81
C GLN A 86 -8.53 13.58 22.70
N LEU A 87 -8.95 12.32 22.88
CA LEU A 87 -8.84 11.28 21.87
C LEU A 87 -10.22 10.99 21.27
N ALA A 88 -10.25 10.48 20.03
CA ALA A 88 -11.51 10.06 19.41
C ALA A 88 -12.26 9.05 20.29
N SER A 89 -13.59 9.01 20.22
CA SER A 89 -14.42 8.07 21.00
C SER A 89 -14.48 6.66 20.39
N THR A 90 -13.78 6.43 19.28
CA THR A 90 -13.71 5.17 18.53
C THR A 90 -12.49 4.33 18.91
N VAL A 91 -12.44 3.05 18.54
CA VAL A 91 -11.25 2.20 18.76
C VAL A 91 -9.99 2.85 18.18
N THR A 92 -10.05 3.37 16.96
CA THR A 92 -8.97 4.21 16.41
C THR A 92 -8.85 5.53 17.16
N VAL A 93 -7.61 5.94 17.43
CA VAL A 93 -7.28 7.26 17.99
C VAL A 93 -7.18 8.33 16.91
N GLN A 94 -6.80 7.95 15.68
CA GLN A 94 -6.58 8.86 14.56
C GLN A 94 -7.46 8.44 13.37
N PRO A 95 -8.75 8.83 13.34
CA PRO A 95 -9.70 8.40 12.33
C PRO A 95 -9.22 8.57 10.89
N TRP A 96 -8.60 9.71 10.58
CA TRP A 96 -8.08 10.03 9.25
C TRP A 96 -6.96 9.09 8.80
N LEU A 97 -6.03 8.73 9.69
CA LEU A 97 -4.97 7.78 9.38
C LEU A 97 -5.54 6.36 9.16
N THR A 98 -6.59 6.01 9.90
CA THR A 98 -7.31 4.74 9.70
C THR A 98 -8.05 4.72 8.36
N VAL A 99 -8.69 5.83 7.96
CA VAL A 99 -9.30 5.94 6.62
C VAL A 99 -8.25 5.76 5.52
N GLU A 100 -7.09 6.41 5.65
CA GLU A 100 -5.98 6.22 4.70
C GLU A 100 -5.55 4.74 4.61
N GLY A 101 -5.39 4.07 5.76
CA GLY A 101 -5.11 2.64 5.82
C GLY A 101 -6.20 1.77 5.19
N MET A 102 -7.48 2.13 5.36
CA MET A 102 -8.61 1.44 4.73
C MET A 102 -8.61 1.60 3.21
N ILE A 103 -8.28 2.79 2.69
CA ILE A 103 -8.16 3.03 1.24
C ILE A 103 -7.03 2.18 0.68
N LEU A 104 -5.87 2.13 1.35
CA LEU A 104 -4.74 1.30 0.95
C LEU A 104 -5.06 -0.19 1.01
N LEU A 105 -5.78 -0.64 2.04
CA LEU A 105 -6.27 -2.02 2.15
C LEU A 105 -7.21 -2.34 0.99
N GLY A 106 -8.19 -1.48 0.71
CA GLY A 106 -9.13 -1.63 -0.39
C GLY A 106 -8.41 -1.71 -1.75
N ALA A 107 -7.42 -0.83 -1.97
CA ALA A 107 -6.58 -0.87 -3.16
C ALA A 107 -5.78 -2.17 -3.27
N GLY A 108 -5.21 -2.66 -2.16
CA GLY A 108 -4.49 -3.93 -2.11
C GLY A 108 -5.40 -5.14 -2.41
N LEU A 109 -6.61 -5.16 -1.85
CA LEU A 109 -7.61 -6.20 -2.16
C LEU A 109 -8.03 -6.14 -3.63
N CYS A 110 -8.30 -4.95 -4.16
CA CYS A 110 -8.62 -4.76 -5.57
C CYS A 110 -7.46 -5.21 -6.48
N TRP A 111 -6.22 -4.95 -6.08
CA TRP A 111 -5.03 -5.39 -6.81
C TRP A 111 -4.95 -6.92 -6.88
N ILE A 112 -5.08 -7.61 -5.74
CA ILE A 112 -5.08 -9.07 -5.68
C ILE A 112 -6.22 -9.63 -6.53
N TYR A 113 -7.42 -9.05 -6.42
CA TYR A 113 -8.58 -9.45 -7.20
C TYR A 113 -8.35 -9.30 -8.70
N TYR A 114 -7.80 -8.15 -9.11
CA TYR A 114 -7.50 -7.85 -10.49
C TYR A 114 -6.46 -8.82 -11.05
N VAL A 115 -5.36 -9.05 -10.33
CA VAL A 115 -4.32 -9.99 -10.75
C VAL A 115 -4.84 -11.43 -10.84
N ALA A 116 -5.67 -11.86 -9.90
CA ALA A 116 -6.26 -13.20 -9.91
C ALA A 116 -7.29 -13.42 -11.04
N THR A 117 -7.86 -12.33 -11.57
CA THR A 117 -8.81 -12.36 -12.68
C THR A 117 -8.17 -12.04 -14.03
N LEU A 118 -6.83 -11.95 -14.08
CA LEU A 118 -6.10 -11.77 -15.33
C LEU A 118 -6.21 -13.02 -16.20
N ASP A 119 -6.95 -12.86 -17.27
CA ASP A 119 -6.95 -13.78 -18.40
C ASP A 119 -5.75 -13.46 -19.31
N ALA A 120 -4.57 -13.95 -18.93
CA ALA A 120 -3.31 -13.74 -19.62
C ALA A 120 -2.65 -15.07 -19.99
N SER A 121 -2.08 -15.13 -21.20
CA SER A 121 -1.32 -16.31 -21.63
C SER A 121 -0.08 -16.53 -20.76
N LEU A 122 0.39 -17.77 -20.65
CA LEU A 122 1.65 -18.09 -19.97
C LEU A 122 2.85 -17.31 -20.53
N ARG A 123 2.81 -16.97 -21.83
CA ARG A 123 3.84 -16.15 -22.47
C ARG A 123 3.86 -14.73 -21.91
N ASP A 124 2.69 -14.11 -21.78
CA ASP A 124 2.52 -12.77 -21.22
C ASP A 124 2.96 -12.73 -19.76
N ILE A 125 2.61 -13.75 -18.97
CA ILE A 125 3.01 -13.85 -17.55
C ILE A 125 4.53 -13.98 -17.42
N ARG A 126 5.17 -14.84 -18.21
CA ARG A 126 6.64 -14.99 -18.20
C ARG A 126 7.34 -13.70 -18.61
N LEU A 127 6.81 -13.00 -19.62
CA LEU A 127 7.35 -11.71 -20.03
C LEU A 127 7.19 -10.66 -18.91
N ALA A 128 6.01 -10.59 -18.28
CA ALA A 128 5.77 -9.70 -17.15
C ALA A 128 6.73 -9.99 -15.98
N ALA A 129 6.95 -11.25 -15.64
CA ALA A 129 7.91 -11.64 -14.62
C ALA A 129 9.34 -11.21 -14.97
N ARG A 130 9.78 -11.38 -16.23
CA ARG A 130 11.10 -10.92 -16.70
C ARG A 130 11.24 -9.40 -16.62
N LEU A 131 10.21 -8.65 -17.03
CA LEU A 131 10.19 -7.19 -16.94
C LEU A 131 10.22 -6.71 -15.49
N TYR A 132 9.49 -7.38 -14.60
CA TYR A 132 9.52 -7.11 -13.17
C TYR A 132 10.93 -7.33 -12.61
N SER A 133 11.53 -8.50 -12.85
CA SER A 133 12.89 -8.80 -12.41
C SER A 133 13.91 -7.81 -12.97
N ALA A 134 13.82 -7.46 -14.25
CA ALA A 134 14.69 -6.46 -14.87
C ALA A 134 14.52 -5.08 -14.22
N GLY A 135 13.28 -4.67 -13.93
CA GLY A 135 12.98 -3.43 -13.23
C GLY A 135 13.55 -3.38 -11.81
N ILE A 136 13.45 -4.48 -11.06
CA ILE A 136 14.07 -4.59 -9.73
C ILE A 136 15.59 -4.54 -9.80
N ILE A 137 16.21 -5.23 -10.77
CA ILE A 137 17.66 -5.17 -11.00
C ILE A 137 18.10 -3.74 -11.32
N ALA A 138 17.38 -3.04 -12.19
CA ALA A 138 17.66 -1.65 -12.54
C ALA A 138 17.51 -0.71 -11.33
N LEU A 139 16.45 -0.90 -10.52
CA LEU A 139 16.25 -0.13 -9.29
C LEU A 139 17.39 -0.37 -8.29
N ALA A 140 17.81 -1.62 -8.11
CA ALA A 140 18.95 -1.97 -7.24
C ALA A 140 20.26 -1.36 -7.74
N ALA A 141 20.53 -1.41 -9.04
CA ALA A 141 21.70 -0.78 -9.65
C ALA A 141 21.68 0.75 -9.44
N LEU A 142 20.52 1.39 -9.57
CA LEU A 142 20.36 2.81 -9.28
C LEU A 142 20.64 3.13 -7.80
N CYS A 143 20.12 2.33 -6.87
CA CYS A 143 20.39 2.49 -5.43
C CYS A 143 21.90 2.41 -5.14
N LEU A 144 22.60 1.42 -5.71
CA LEU A 144 24.05 1.28 -5.58
C LEU A 144 24.78 2.49 -6.17
N TYR A 145 24.43 2.91 -7.38
CA TYR A 145 25.03 4.07 -8.03
C TYR A 145 24.90 5.34 -7.18
N LEU A 146 23.69 5.65 -6.72
CA LEU A 146 23.41 6.82 -5.88
C LEU A 146 24.18 6.77 -4.56
N HIS A 147 24.22 5.60 -3.93
CA HIS A 147 24.98 5.36 -2.71
C HIS A 147 26.48 5.63 -2.91
N TYR A 148 27.09 5.10 -3.97
CA TYR A 148 28.50 5.35 -4.28
C TYR A 148 28.80 6.81 -4.62
N ARG A 149 27.82 7.55 -5.14
CA ARG A 149 27.94 8.98 -5.41
C ARG A 149 27.69 9.85 -4.17
N GLY A 150 27.30 9.26 -3.04
CA GLY A 150 26.92 10.01 -1.84
C GLY A 150 25.71 10.92 -2.06
N THR A 151 24.83 10.56 -3.00
CA THR A 151 23.66 11.36 -3.37
C THR A 151 22.38 10.54 -3.24
N ALA A 152 21.24 11.21 -3.17
CA ALA A 152 19.92 10.58 -3.21
C ALA A 152 18.99 11.38 -4.12
N LEU A 153 17.94 10.74 -4.62
CA LEU A 153 16.87 11.48 -5.29
C LEU A 153 16.14 12.36 -4.26
N PRO A 154 15.78 13.61 -4.59
CA PRO A 154 15.27 14.58 -3.62
C PRO A 154 13.94 14.16 -2.98
N PHE A 155 13.21 13.23 -3.61
CA PHE A 155 11.95 12.70 -3.09
C PHE A 155 12.12 11.37 -2.33
N TRP A 156 13.30 10.75 -2.36
CA TRP A 156 13.58 9.56 -1.56
C TRP A 156 13.84 9.96 -0.11
N HIS A 157 12.98 9.51 0.79
CA HIS A 157 13.15 9.71 2.22
C HIS A 157 14.05 8.60 2.74
N ASN A 158 15.35 8.90 2.81
CA ASN A 158 16.38 7.91 3.03
C ASN A 158 17.46 8.47 3.96
N GLU A 159 17.22 8.29 5.26
CA GLU A 159 18.07 8.80 6.34
C GLU A 159 19.46 8.16 6.40
N ARG A 160 19.67 7.02 5.72
CA ARG A 160 20.96 6.28 5.69
C ARG A 160 21.65 6.31 4.33
N GLY A 161 21.13 7.05 3.35
CA GLY A 161 21.73 7.15 2.02
C GLY A 161 21.70 5.85 1.19
N PHE A 162 20.81 4.89 1.49
CA PHE A 162 20.54 3.74 0.61
C PHE A 162 19.05 3.51 0.26
N GLY A 163 18.71 3.65 -1.01
CA GLY A 163 17.40 3.25 -1.58
C GLY A 163 16.20 4.18 -1.33
N PRO A 164 15.01 3.78 -1.82
CA PRO A 164 13.79 4.59 -1.78
C PRO A 164 12.98 4.51 -0.47
N PHE A 165 13.25 3.53 0.40
CA PHE A 165 12.44 3.24 1.58
C PHE A 165 13.12 3.72 2.88
N PRO A 166 12.41 4.48 3.75
CA PRO A 166 12.91 4.88 5.05
C PRO A 166 12.84 3.72 6.04
N ASN A 167 13.81 3.68 6.96
CA ASN A 167 13.76 2.78 8.10
C ASN A 167 12.94 3.40 9.23
N ARG A 168 11.69 2.95 9.42
CA ARG A 168 10.77 3.49 10.45
C ARG A 168 11.07 3.02 11.88
N ASN A 169 12.01 2.09 12.08
CA ASN A 169 12.29 1.49 13.39
C ASN A 169 13.41 2.21 14.16
N GLN A 170 13.92 3.33 13.63
CA GLN A 170 15.03 4.07 14.21
C GLN A 170 14.71 5.55 14.21
N THR A 171 13.90 5.95 15.19
CA THR A 171 13.75 7.34 15.65
C THR A 171 14.59 7.55 16.90
#